data_AF-A0A6L6VQ18-F1
#
_entry.id   AF-A0A6L6VQ18-F1
#
_cell.length_a   1.000
_cell.length_b   1.000
_cell.length_c   1.000
_cell.angle_alpha   90.00
_cell.angle_beta   90.00
_cell.angle_gamma   90.00
#
_symmetry.space_group_name_H-M   'P 1'
#
loop_
_entity.id
_entity.type
_entity.pdbx_description
1 polymer ?
#
loop_
_entity_poly.entity_id
_entity_poly.type
_entity_poly.pdbx_seq_one_letter_code
_entity_poly.pdbx_strand_id
1 'polypeptide(L)'
;MSGPTEWPDPADKAHAIEQAKQLREQAAKSGLKFEAYLPPTLALWLLDRIEQGKFLDPSEAVFVILGEHEELEPHVDLRNELLKRSLQAAIDDPRPGIPHEDVMAEMRERLQQPRQEPARWEKRSRR
;
A
#
# COMPACT_ATOMS: atom_id res chain seq x y z
N MET A 1 14.00 -28.42 9.35
CA MET A 1 13.98 -27.48 8.22
C MET A 1 12.51 -27.32 7.81
N SER A 2 11.84 -26.28 8.30
CA SER A 2 10.48 -25.97 7.84
C SER A 2 10.60 -25.35 6.45
N GLY A 3 9.84 -25.89 5.48
CA GLY A 3 9.77 -25.34 4.13
C GLY A 3 9.25 -23.89 4.13
N PRO A 4 9.29 -23.19 2.99
CA PRO A 4 8.78 -21.82 2.92
C PRO A 4 7.30 -21.84 3.31
N THR A 5 6.96 -21.21 4.44
CA THR A 5 5.57 -20.93 4.80
C THR A 5 4.97 -20.12 3.65
N GLU A 6 3.95 -20.68 2.99
CA GLU A 6 3.24 -20.01 1.91
C GLU A 6 2.72 -18.66 2.45
N TRP A 7 3.14 -17.56 1.85
CA TRP A 7 2.76 -16.21 2.25
C TRP A 7 1.78 -15.62 1.23
N PRO A 8 0.64 -15.06 1.67
CA PRO A 8 0.11 -15.08 3.05
C PRO A 8 -0.34 -16.49 3.47
N ASP A 9 -0.41 -16.74 4.78
CA ASP A 9 -0.91 -18.01 5.32
C ASP A 9 -2.30 -18.31 4.74
N PRO A 10 -2.54 -19.51 4.17
CA PRO A 10 -3.85 -19.88 3.64
C PRO A 10 -5.01 -19.66 4.63
N ALA A 11 -4.76 -19.84 5.93
CA ALA A 11 -5.75 -19.58 6.97
C ALA A 11 -6.09 -18.08 7.10
N ASP A 12 -5.09 -17.21 7.06
CA ASP A 12 -5.28 -15.74 7.07
C ASP A 12 -6.06 -15.29 5.83
N LYS A 13 -5.74 -15.85 4.67
CA LYS A 13 -6.47 -15.60 3.42
C LYS A 13 -7.93 -16.04 3.52
N ALA A 14 -8.18 -17.24 4.04
CA ALA A 14 -9.53 -17.76 4.20
C ALA A 14 -10.35 -16.89 5.17
N HIS A 15 -9.74 -16.48 6.29
CA HIS A 15 -10.35 -15.58 7.25
C HIS A 15 -10.70 -14.22 6.61
N ALA A 16 -9.79 -13.61 5.85
CA ALA A 16 -10.03 -12.35 5.18
C ALA A 16 -11.20 -12.42 4.16
N ILE A 17 -11.28 -13.51 3.39
CA ILE A 17 -12.39 -13.75 2.45
C ILE A 17 -13.72 -13.87 3.20
N GLU A 18 -13.74 -14.62 4.29
CA GLU A 18 -14.97 -14.81 5.08
C GLU A 18 -15.42 -13.51 5.74
N GLN A 19 -14.49 -12.74 6.31
CA GLN A 19 -14.78 -11.43 6.88
C GLN A 19 -15.34 -10.46 5.82
N ALA A 20 -14.77 -10.44 4.62
CA ALA A 20 -15.27 -9.61 3.53
C ALA A 20 -16.71 -9.96 3.11
N LYS A 21 -17.07 -11.25 3.12
CA LYS A 21 -18.45 -11.69 2.86
C LYS A 21 -19.41 -11.19 3.95
N GLN A 22 -19.02 -11.35 5.22
CA GLN A 22 -19.84 -10.95 6.37
C GLN A 22 -20.09 -9.44 6.40
N LEU A 23 -19.08 -8.63 6.05
CA LEU A 23 -19.19 -7.17 6.07
C LEU A 23 -19.92 -6.59 4.84
N ARG A 24 -20.16 -7.37 3.77
CA ARG A 24 -20.64 -6.87 2.47
C ARG A 24 -21.97 -6.11 2.57
N GLU A 25 -22.97 -6.67 3.26
CA GLU A 25 -24.29 -6.01 3.38
C GLU A 25 -24.23 -4.71 4.18
N GLN A 26 -23.40 -4.67 5.22
CA GLN A 26 -23.21 -3.47 6.03
C GLN A 26 -22.45 -2.40 5.23
N ALA A 27 -21.37 -2.79 4.55
CA ALA A 27 -20.57 -1.90 3.72
C ALA A 27 -21.40 -1.29 2.57
N ALA A 28 -22.30 -2.06 1.97
CA ALA A 28 -23.20 -1.56 0.93
C ALA A 28 -24.16 -0.45 1.44
N LYS A 29 -24.47 -0.42 2.74
CA LYS A 29 -25.39 0.56 3.35
C LYS A 29 -24.68 1.80 3.87
N SER A 30 -23.49 1.65 4.45
CA SER A 30 -22.83 2.73 5.20
C SER A 30 -21.34 2.90 4.88
N GLY A 31 -20.82 2.22 3.86
CA GLY A 31 -19.39 2.18 3.55
C GLY A 31 -18.58 1.31 4.50
N LEU A 32 -17.28 1.19 4.22
CA LEU A 32 -16.30 0.44 5.01
C LEU A 32 -15.27 1.40 5.61
N LYS A 33 -15.07 1.34 6.92
CA LYS A 33 -13.97 2.01 7.60
C LYS A 33 -12.88 0.99 7.92
N PHE A 34 -11.64 1.32 7.63
CA PHE A 34 -10.48 0.52 7.98
C PHE A 34 -9.28 1.42 8.30
N GLU A 35 -8.23 0.83 8.85
CA GLU A 35 -6.95 1.49 9.10
C GLU A 35 -5.88 0.82 8.23
N ALA A 36 -4.96 1.62 7.70
CA ALA A 36 -3.86 1.14 6.88
C ALA A 36 -2.56 1.78 7.33
N TYR A 37 -1.51 0.95 7.39
CA TYR A 37 -0.15 1.44 7.54
C TYR A 37 0.41 1.80 6.16
N LEU A 38 0.99 2.99 6.04
CA LEU A 38 1.74 3.41 4.86
C LEU A 38 3.25 3.29 5.14
N PRO A 39 4.00 2.58 4.30
CA PRO A 39 5.46 2.65 4.31
C PRO A 39 5.96 4.10 4.16
N PRO A 40 7.14 4.45 4.70
CA PRO A 40 7.61 5.84 4.78
C PRO A 40 7.54 6.60 3.45
N THR A 41 7.95 5.98 2.34
CA THR A 41 7.91 6.61 1.01
C THR A 41 6.49 7.00 0.59
N LEU A 42 5.50 6.14 0.86
CA LEU A 42 4.09 6.43 0.54
C LEU A 42 3.50 7.45 1.51
N ALA A 43 3.86 7.38 2.79
CA ALA A 43 3.43 8.36 3.78
C ALA A 43 3.92 9.77 3.42
N LEU A 44 5.21 9.93 3.10
CA LEU A 44 5.79 11.21 2.69
C LEU A 44 5.17 11.73 1.41
N TRP A 45 5.03 10.87 0.39
CA TRP A 45 4.37 11.25 -0.85
C TRP A 45 2.95 11.77 -0.61
N LEU A 46 2.18 11.13 0.27
CA LEU A 46 0.82 11.56 0.60
C LEU A 46 0.81 12.90 1.34
N LEU A 47 1.72 13.08 2.31
CA LEU A 47 1.85 14.35 3.05
C LEU A 47 2.19 15.50 2.11
N ASP A 48 3.11 15.30 1.16
CA ASP A 48 3.45 16.32 0.15
C ASP A 48 2.22 16.78 -0.66
N ARG A 49 1.28 15.86 -0.96
CA ARG A 49 0.04 16.21 -1.68
C ARG A 49 -0.89 17.06 -0.83
N ILE A 50 -0.95 16.81 0.47
CA ILE A 50 -1.73 17.60 1.42
C ILE A 50 -1.10 19.00 1.58
N GLU A 51 0.22 19.06 1.74
CA GLU A 51 0.96 20.34 1.82
C GLU A 51 0.78 21.20 0.55
N GLN A 52 0.69 20.56 -0.62
CA GLN A 52 0.40 21.21 -1.90
C GLN A 52 -1.07 21.62 -2.07
N GLY A 53 -1.94 21.33 -1.09
CA GLY A 53 -3.37 21.62 -1.15
C GLY A 53 -4.15 20.76 -2.14
N LYS A 54 -3.60 19.63 -2.59
CA LYS A 54 -4.30 18.70 -3.51
C LYS A 54 -5.35 17.86 -2.78
N PHE A 55 -5.10 17.56 -1.52
CA PHE A 55 -6.05 16.89 -0.63
C PHE A 55 -6.08 17.62 0.71
N LEU A 56 -7.24 17.60 1.37
CA LEU A 56 -7.46 18.15 2.70
C LEU A 56 -6.90 17.22 3.78
N ASP A 57 -7.08 15.91 3.63
CA ASP A 57 -6.62 14.91 4.59
C ASP A 57 -6.36 13.53 3.93
N PRO A 58 -5.74 12.57 4.64
CA PRO A 58 -5.51 11.22 4.10
C PRO A 58 -6.79 10.46 3.74
N SER A 59 -7.93 10.72 4.39
CA SER A 59 -9.18 10.03 4.08
C SER A 59 -9.72 10.46 2.71
N GLU A 60 -9.65 11.76 2.39
CA GLU A 60 -10.00 12.27 1.06
C GLU A 60 -9.07 11.69 -0.02
N ALA A 61 -7.76 11.68 0.23
CA ALA A 61 -6.80 11.14 -0.71
C ALA A 61 -7.06 9.65 -1.01
N VAL A 62 -7.31 8.83 0.02
CA VAL A 62 -7.64 7.41 -0.15
C VAL A 62 -8.94 7.23 -0.93
N PHE A 63 -9.97 8.04 -0.66
CA PHE A 63 -11.23 7.99 -1.41
C PHE A 63 -11.01 8.26 -2.90
N VAL A 64 -10.27 9.32 -3.24
CA VAL A 64 -9.98 9.68 -4.64
C VAL A 64 -9.14 8.62 -5.32
N ILE A 65 -8.03 8.19 -4.71
CA ILE A 65 -7.09 7.23 -5.30
C ILE A 65 -7.72 5.85 -5.51
N LEU A 66 -8.60 5.40 -4.59
CA LEU A 66 -9.33 4.14 -4.79
C LEU A 66 -10.33 4.22 -5.95
N GLY A 67 -10.98 5.36 -6.14
CA GLY A 67 -11.85 5.60 -7.30
C GLY A 67 -11.06 5.60 -8.61
N GLU A 68 -9.92 6.28 -8.65
CA GLU A 68 -9.01 6.26 -9.81
C GLU A 68 -8.53 4.82 -10.12
N HIS A 69 -8.29 4.01 -9.09
CA HIS A 69 -7.90 2.61 -9.27
C HIS A 69 -9.03 1.75 -9.86
N GLU A 70 -10.25 1.91 -9.35
CA GLU A 70 -11.45 1.25 -9.90
C GLU A 70 -11.67 1.63 -11.37
N GLU A 71 -11.57 2.92 -11.69
CA GLU A 71 -11.73 3.42 -13.07
C GLU A 71 -10.67 2.85 -14.00
N LEU A 72 -9.42 2.69 -13.53
CA LEU A 72 -8.33 2.13 -14.31
C LEU A 72 -8.45 0.61 -14.54
N GLU A 73 -9.18 -0.12 -13.68
CA GLU A 73 -9.28 -1.59 -13.71
C GLU A 73 -9.70 -2.19 -15.08
N PRO A 74 -10.76 -1.69 -15.77
CA PRO A 74 -11.15 -2.19 -17.09
C PRO A 74 -10.15 -1.83 -18.22
N HIS A 75 -9.28 -0.84 -18.01
CA HIS A 75 -8.32 -0.35 -19.00
C HIS A 75 -7.02 -1.16 -18.97
N VAL A 76 -7.11 -2.44 -19.35
CA VAL A 76 -6.00 -3.39 -19.33
C VAL A 76 -4.81 -2.92 -20.18
N ASP A 77 -5.08 -2.26 -21.31
CA ASP A 77 -4.07 -1.66 -22.18
C ASP A 77 -3.26 -0.57 -21.47
N LEU A 78 -3.94 0.35 -20.76
CA LEU A 78 -3.29 1.40 -19.97
C LEU A 78 -2.47 0.82 -18.82
N ARG A 79 -3.01 -0.17 -18.11
CA ARG A 79 -2.30 -0.85 -17.02
C ARG A 79 -1.03 -1.56 -17.52
N ASN A 80 -1.12 -2.23 -18.66
CA ASN A 80 0.02 -2.89 -19.28
C ASN A 80 1.07 -1.88 -19.74
N GLU A 81 0.65 -0.75 -20.32
CA GLU A 81 1.57 0.30 -20.75
C GLU A 81 2.26 0.97 -19.55
N LEU A 82 1.54 1.23 -18.44
CA LEU A 82 2.12 1.73 -17.20
C LEU A 82 3.14 0.76 -16.60
N LEU A 83 2.82 -0.53 -16.57
CA LEU A 83 3.75 -1.57 -16.13
C LEU A 83 4.99 -1.60 -17.02
N LYS A 84 4.82 -1.60 -18.34
CA LYS A 84 5.92 -1.61 -19.31
C LYS A 84 6.86 -0.42 -19.10
N ARG A 85 6.32 0.79 -18.94
CA ARG A 85 7.12 2.00 -18.68
C ARG A 85 7.86 1.92 -17.36
N SER A 86 7.22 1.40 -16.31
CA SER A 86 7.84 1.23 -15.00
C SER A 86 9.01 0.24 -15.05
N LEU A 87 8.86 -0.88 -15.77
CA LEU A 87 9.92 -1.84 -16.00
C LEU A 87 11.06 -1.25 -16.82
N GLN A 88 10.74 -0.52 -17.90
CA GLN A 88 11.75 0.13 -18.73
C GLN A 88 12.55 1.16 -17.92
N ALA A 89 11.89 1.98 -17.10
CA ALA A 89 12.57 2.93 -16.21
C ALA A 89 13.48 2.24 -15.18
N ALA A 90 13.12 1.04 -14.71
CA ALA A 90 13.96 0.25 -13.82
C ALA A 90 15.16 -0.38 -14.55
N ILE A 91 15.00 -0.78 -15.82
CA ILE A 91 16.09 -1.30 -16.67
C ILE A 91 17.08 -0.19 -17.02
N ASP A 92 16.56 1.01 -17.32
CA ASP A 92 17.36 2.19 -17.69
C ASP A 92 17.98 2.88 -16.46
N ASP A 93 17.74 2.38 -15.25
CA ASP A 93 18.31 2.95 -14.03
C ASP A 93 19.84 2.80 -14.03
N PRO A 94 20.60 3.90 -13.99
CA PRO A 94 22.06 3.85 -14.08
C PRO A 94 22.74 3.34 -12.81
N ARG A 95 21.99 3.16 -11.71
CA ARG A 95 22.53 2.67 -10.45
C ARG A 95 22.98 1.21 -10.61
N PRO A 96 24.14 0.83 -10.04
CA PRO A 96 24.59 -0.55 -10.10
C PRO A 96 23.62 -1.47 -9.38
N GLY A 97 23.42 -2.67 -9.93
CA GLY A 97 22.66 -3.71 -9.25
C GLY A 97 23.28 -4.05 -7.89
N ILE A 98 22.42 -4.27 -6.89
CA ILE A 98 22.85 -4.67 -5.56
C ILE A 98 22.90 -6.21 -5.52
N PRO A 99 24.01 -6.83 -5.08
CA PRO A 99 24.09 -8.27 -4.91
C PRO A 99 22.98 -8.80 -4.01
N HIS A 100 22.39 -9.95 -4.37
CA HIS A 100 21.31 -10.58 -3.61
C HIS A 100 21.65 -10.76 -2.12
N GLU A 101 22.87 -11.22 -1.81
CA GLU A 101 23.30 -11.46 -0.44
C GLU A 101 23.30 -10.17 0.40
N ASP A 102 23.71 -9.05 -0.18
CA ASP A 102 23.75 -7.76 0.50
C ASP A 102 22.33 -7.26 0.78
N VAL A 103 21.42 -7.37 -0.20
CA VAL A 103 19.99 -7.05 -0.01
C VAL A 103 19.37 -7.90 1.10
N MET A 104 19.66 -9.20 1.12
CA MET A 104 19.12 -10.12 2.11
C MET A 104 19.70 -9.86 3.50
N ALA A 105 20.99 -9.51 3.60
CA ALA A 105 21.61 -9.12 4.86
C ALA A 105 20.97 -7.83 5.40
N GLU A 106 20.82 -6.80 4.57
CA GLU A 106 20.19 -5.53 4.94
C GLU A 106 18.73 -5.74 5.37
N MET A 107 17.97 -6.56 4.64
CA MET A 107 16.58 -6.89 5.02
C MET A 107 16.53 -7.57 6.39
N ARG A 108 17.40 -8.56 6.66
CA ARG A 108 17.45 -9.24 7.96
C ARG A 108 17.78 -8.27 9.09
N GLU A 109 18.73 -7.37 8.89
CA GLU A 109 19.08 -6.34 9.86
C GLU A 109 17.89 -5.42 10.15
N ARG A 110 17.23 -4.91 9.09
CA ARG A 110 16.03 -4.06 9.23
C ARG A 110 14.88 -4.77 9.95
N LEU A 111 14.73 -6.08 9.77
CA LEU A 111 13.72 -6.88 10.46
C LEU A 111 14.03 -7.10 11.94
N GLN A 112 15.31 -7.04 12.35
CA GLN A 112 15.73 -7.15 13.75
C GLN A 112 15.64 -5.82 14.51
N GLN A 113 15.65 -4.68 13.80
CA GLN A 113 15.51 -3.38 14.43
C GLN A 113 14.07 -3.19 14.95
N PRO A 114 13.90 -2.63 16.17
CA PRO A 114 12.58 -2.32 16.69
C PRO A 114 11.91 -1.29 15.76
N ARG A 115 10.67 -1.59 15.36
CA ARG A 115 9.88 -0.66 14.57
C ARG A 115 9.56 0.57 15.40
N GLN A 116 9.95 1.74 14.91
CA GLN A 116 9.51 3.00 15.49
C GLN A 116 7.99 3.15 15.33
N GLU A 117 7.36 3.85 16.27
CA GLU A 117 5.93 4.09 16.19
C GLU A 117 5.63 4.96 14.94
N PRO A 118 4.70 4.52 14.07
CA PRO A 118 4.33 5.30 12.90
C PRO A 118 3.60 6.58 13.29
N ALA A 119 3.81 7.64 12.51
CA ALA A 119 3.03 8.87 12.64
C ALA A 119 1.54 8.59 12.45
N ARG A 120 0.69 9.26 13.23
CA ARG A 120 -0.77 9.15 13.17
C ARG A 120 -1.39 10.47 12.76
N TRP A 121 -2.33 10.43 11.82
CA TRP A 121 -3.08 11.62 11.43
C TRP A 121 -4.17 11.94 12.46
N GLU A 122 -4.13 13.15 13.01
CA GLU A 122 -5.15 13.61 13.97
C GLU A 122 -6.20 14.47 13.27
N LYS A 123 -7.47 14.06 13.37
CA LYS A 123 -8.57 14.89 12.85
C LYS A 123 -8.78 16.08 13.78
N ARG A 124 -8.84 17.28 13.20
CA ARG A 124 -9.22 18.49 13.95
C ARG A 124 -10.60 18.27 14.57
N SER A 125 -10.70 18.40 15.90
CA SER A 125 -11.98 18.49 16.58
C SER A 125 -12.71 19.75 16.11
N ARG A 126 -13.91 19.57 15.55
CA ARG A 126 -14.81 20.69 15.30
C ARG A 126 -15.22 21.24 16.67
N ARG A 127 -14.90 22.50 16.95
CA ARG A 127 -15.48 23.24 18.09
C ARG A 127 -16.89 23.69 17.73
#